data_AF-A0A1H8T7H8-F1
#
_entry.id   AF-A0A1H8T7H8-F1
#
_cell.length_a   1.000
_cell.length_b   1.000
_cell.length_c   1.000
_cell.angle_alpha   90.00
_cell.angle_beta   90.00
_cell.angle_gamma   90.00
#
_symmetry.space_group_name_H-M   'P 1'
#
loop_
_entity.id
_entity.type
_entity.pdbx_description
1 polymer ?
#
loop_
_entity_poly.entity_id
_entity_poly.type
_entity_poly.pdbx_seq_one_letter_code
_entity_poly.pdbx_strand_id
1 'polypeptide(L)'
;MDISFASIAARGPTSAVLAWLMPMIAAAFLVVATPAHACVLCLPYPQMTNADQVIGSDTAVFARENPAKPFSYVVLETFKGRYDGSAIPLFLDSTTARTLRLNPTVQVVLVQNRPGGIWKALGLAAGEYQGVMRQVADWHAGSKTPAERTIFFAPYLRHEDRSLAELAFLEVGRAPYATLRDLKTNVGRDNIYRTVNDIFHVEWHGLYILMLGMSDRPDDIAFVRGKLKTAAKYGLTTNLAAYATALIEMTGADGVTQLAEEYFVEPGRSNGELLEIVKALSVQGTGGAAELRGSIVNAYGGLLAVHPELAGYVANDLLAWKVARFVPRLREILNAGGGLDEASHFALAVYLSSADEGGSFQGGLTSSGGLR
;
A
#
# COMPACT_ATOMS: atom_id res chain seq x y z
N MET A 1 -73.95 33.86 6.96
CA MET A 1 -73.68 33.46 8.34
C MET A 1 -72.16 33.21 8.43
N ASP A 2 -71.34 34.25 8.54
CA ASP A 2 -71.04 35.04 9.76
C ASP A 2 -70.29 34.17 10.79
N ILE A 3 -69.11 34.47 11.35
CA ILE A 3 -68.31 35.68 11.52
C ILE A 3 -66.83 35.31 11.78
N SER A 4 -65.99 36.26 11.40
CA SER A 4 -64.57 36.60 11.65
C SER A 4 -64.00 36.50 13.10
N PHE A 5 -62.72 36.06 13.21
CA PHE A 5 -61.57 36.54 14.03
C PHE A 5 -61.58 36.53 15.59
N ALA A 6 -60.54 35.93 16.23
CA ALA A 6 -59.34 36.61 16.78
C ALA A 6 -58.54 35.81 17.85
N SER A 7 -57.21 35.70 17.61
CA SER A 7 -56.03 35.83 18.53
C SER A 7 -55.88 34.99 19.81
N ILE A 8 -54.70 34.33 19.97
CA ILE A 8 -53.71 34.65 21.04
C ILE A 8 -52.35 33.97 20.77
N ALA A 9 -51.34 34.85 20.82
CA ALA A 9 -49.88 34.80 20.86
C ALA A 9 -49.08 33.49 21.15
N ALA A 10 -47.95 33.47 20.45
CA ALA A 10 -46.76 32.64 20.59
C ALA A 10 -46.01 32.75 21.94
N ARG A 11 -45.28 31.69 22.30
CA ARG A 11 -43.97 31.72 23.01
C ARG A 11 -43.18 30.47 22.64
N GLY A 12 -42.14 30.61 21.82
CA GLY A 12 -41.18 29.55 21.51
C GLY A 12 -40.04 29.47 22.56
N PRO A 13 -39.43 28.31 22.79
CA PRO A 13 -38.24 28.19 23.60
C PRO A 13 -36.98 28.55 22.79
N THR A 14 -36.44 29.73 23.11
CA THR A 14 -35.02 30.14 23.24
C THR A 14 -33.96 29.36 22.45
N SER A 15 -33.43 30.05 21.45
CA SER A 15 -32.31 29.77 20.53
C SER A 15 -30.89 29.79 21.16
N ALA A 16 -30.73 29.46 22.44
CA ALA A 16 -29.44 29.62 23.13
C ALA A 16 -28.62 28.32 23.26
N VAL A 17 -29.23 27.14 23.09
CA VAL A 17 -28.55 25.84 23.29
C VAL A 17 -27.98 25.27 21.98
N LEU A 18 -28.49 25.68 20.82
CA LEU A 18 -28.00 25.20 19.53
C LEU A 18 -26.68 25.86 19.05
N ALA A 19 -26.35 27.05 19.57
CA ALA A 19 -25.20 27.82 19.10
C ALA A 19 -23.83 27.30 19.62
N TRP A 20 -23.82 26.48 20.67
CA TRP A 20 -22.60 25.97 21.28
C TRP A 20 -22.20 24.55 20.83
N LEU A 21 -23.06 23.84 20.10
CA LEU A 21 -22.77 22.49 19.60
C LEU A 21 -22.15 22.48 18.18
N MET A 22 -22.31 23.56 17.41
CA MET A 22 -21.77 23.65 16.04
C MET A 22 -20.23 23.68 15.92
N PRO A 23 -19.45 24.33 16.81
CA PRO A 23 -17.99 24.33 16.64
C PRO A 23 -17.33 23.01 17.10
N MET A 24 -17.95 22.24 17.99
CA MET A 24 -17.42 20.93 18.43
C MET A 24 -17.60 19.83 17.37
N ILE A 25 -18.70 19.88 16.59
CA ILE A 25 -18.93 18.93 15.49
C ILE A 25 -18.02 19.25 14.29
N ALA A 26 -17.72 20.54 14.05
CA ALA A 26 -16.78 20.95 13.00
C ALA A 26 -15.31 20.57 13.32
N ALA A 27 -14.92 20.56 14.61
CA ALA A 27 -13.58 20.13 15.01
C ALA A 27 -13.39 18.60 14.98
N ALA A 28 -14.46 17.81 15.13
CA ALA A 28 -14.40 16.36 15.12
C ALA A 28 -14.30 15.74 13.71
N PHE A 29 -14.64 16.50 12.66
CA PHE A 29 -14.59 16.01 11.27
C PHE A 29 -13.27 16.31 10.53
N LEU A 30 -12.33 17.03 11.15
CA LEU A 30 -11.09 17.47 10.50
C LEU A 30 -9.87 16.57 10.72
N VAL A 31 -10.06 15.43 11.39
CA VAL A 31 -9.03 14.39 11.51
C VAL A 31 -9.58 13.09 10.92
N VAL A 32 -9.87 13.11 9.62
CA VAL A 32 -9.88 11.85 8.86
C VAL A 32 -8.41 11.48 8.70
N ALA A 33 -7.93 10.59 9.59
CA ALA A 33 -6.65 9.94 9.37
C ALA A 33 -6.68 9.33 7.97
N THR A 34 -5.85 9.83 7.07
CA THR A 34 -5.69 9.25 5.74
C THR A 34 -5.39 7.76 5.95
N PRO A 35 -6.21 6.83 5.43
CA PRO A 35 -5.90 5.42 5.52
C PRO A 35 -4.49 5.24 4.96
N ALA A 36 -3.60 4.75 5.83
CA ALA A 36 -2.26 4.32 5.50
C ALA A 36 -2.40 3.09 4.60
N HIS A 37 -2.71 3.31 3.32
CA HIS A 37 -2.83 2.24 2.34
C HIS A 37 -1.47 1.55 2.23
N ALA A 38 -1.51 0.21 2.19
CA ALA A 38 -0.34 -0.59 1.89
C ALA A 38 0.29 -0.12 0.57
N CYS A 39 1.60 -0.29 0.43
CA CYS A 39 2.31 0.06 -0.80
C CYS A 39 1.69 -0.71 -1.98
N VAL A 40 0.86 -0.01 -2.77
CA VAL A 40 0.16 -0.52 -3.96
C VAL A 40 1.15 -1.05 -5.01
N LEU A 41 2.40 -0.59 -4.95
CA LEU A 41 3.50 -1.02 -5.81
C LEU A 41 4.19 -2.30 -5.32
N CYS A 42 4.04 -2.64 -4.03
CA CYS A 42 4.87 -3.64 -3.39
C CYS A 42 4.25 -5.04 -3.41
N LEU A 43 2.93 -5.20 -3.21
CA LEU A 43 2.31 -6.51 -3.01
C LEU A 43 0.78 -6.50 -3.20
N PRO A 44 0.20 -7.48 -3.93
CA PRO A 44 -1.24 -7.80 -3.89
C PRO A 44 -1.62 -8.89 -2.85
N TYR A 45 -0.74 -9.22 -1.88
CA TYR A 45 -0.83 -10.42 -1.03
C TYR A 45 -1.20 -10.11 0.45
N PRO A 46 -1.52 -11.14 1.27
CA PRO A 46 -2.73 -11.19 2.10
C PRO A 46 -2.85 -10.09 3.17
N GLN A 47 -4.08 -9.68 3.45
CA GLN A 47 -4.36 -8.62 4.45
C GLN A 47 -3.94 -8.97 5.89
N MET A 48 -3.71 -10.26 6.21
CA MET A 48 -3.24 -10.70 7.53
C MET A 48 -1.99 -11.57 7.40
N THR A 49 -0.94 -11.21 8.14
CA THR A 49 0.29 -12.01 8.28
C THR A 49 0.20 -12.97 9.46
N ASN A 50 1.19 -13.86 9.57
CA ASN A 50 1.38 -14.67 10.78
C ASN A 50 1.57 -13.79 12.03
N ALA A 51 2.24 -12.63 11.92
CA ALA A 51 2.34 -11.71 13.04
C ALA A 51 0.96 -11.17 13.45
N ASP A 52 0.10 -10.80 12.49
CA ASP A 52 -1.27 -10.37 12.79
C ASP A 52 -2.09 -11.47 13.44
N GLN A 53 -1.92 -12.72 13.00
CA GLN A 53 -2.60 -13.87 13.62
C GLN A 53 -2.13 -14.13 15.05
N VAL A 54 -0.83 -13.97 15.34
CA VAL A 54 -0.33 -14.04 16.72
C VAL A 54 -0.86 -12.87 17.56
N ILE A 55 -0.81 -11.64 17.05
CA ILE A 55 -1.29 -10.44 17.75
C ILE A 55 -2.78 -10.55 18.08
N GLY A 56 -3.59 -11.02 17.12
CA GLY A 56 -5.04 -11.18 17.26
C GLY A 56 -5.50 -12.45 17.98
N SER A 57 -4.58 -13.33 18.37
CA SER A 57 -4.91 -14.56 19.12
C SER A 57 -4.89 -14.35 20.63
N ASP A 58 -5.75 -15.08 21.34
CA ASP A 58 -5.74 -15.16 22.80
C ASP A 58 -4.64 -16.11 23.31
N THR A 59 -4.42 -17.22 22.59
CA THR A 59 -3.42 -18.22 22.94
C THR A 59 -2.55 -18.55 21.72
N ALA A 60 -1.23 -18.55 21.91
CA ALA A 60 -0.27 -18.98 20.90
C ALA A 60 0.76 -19.93 21.53
N VAL A 61 1.04 -21.02 20.84
CA VAL A 61 1.89 -22.10 21.33
C VAL A 61 2.85 -22.56 20.25
N PHE A 62 4.00 -23.06 20.69
CA PHE A 62 4.83 -23.92 19.86
C PHE A 62 4.53 -25.38 20.16
N ALA A 63 4.34 -26.16 19.10
CA ALA A 63 3.97 -27.56 19.18
C ALA A 63 4.85 -28.45 18.29
N ARG A 64 4.91 -29.73 18.63
CA ARG A 64 5.55 -30.78 17.82
C ARG A 64 4.65 -32.01 17.73
N GLU A 65 5.09 -33.04 17.00
CA GLU A 65 4.41 -34.32 16.93
C GLU A 65 4.30 -34.96 18.33
N ASN A 66 3.12 -35.45 18.66
CA ASN A 66 2.89 -36.19 19.89
C ASN A 66 3.43 -37.63 19.76
N PRO A 67 4.42 -38.05 20.58
CA PRO A 67 5.01 -39.38 20.48
C PRO A 67 4.04 -40.51 20.86
N ALA A 68 3.01 -40.22 21.68
CA ALA A 68 2.02 -41.19 22.10
C ALA A 68 0.83 -41.31 21.12
N LYS A 69 0.66 -40.31 20.24
CA LYS A 69 -0.45 -40.26 19.28
C LYS A 69 0.04 -39.67 17.95
N PRO A 70 0.46 -40.50 16.99
CA PRO A 70 0.95 -40.05 15.69
C PRO A 70 -0.03 -39.11 14.98
N PHE A 71 0.52 -38.19 14.18
CA PHE A 71 -0.25 -37.18 13.43
C PHE A 71 -1.10 -36.23 14.29
N SER A 72 -0.77 -36.10 15.57
CA SER A 72 -1.35 -35.09 16.47
C SER A 72 -0.26 -34.23 17.11
N TYR A 73 -0.66 -33.08 17.61
CA TYR A 73 0.25 -32.11 18.24
C TYR A 73 0.36 -32.32 19.75
N VAL A 74 1.55 -32.08 20.29
CA VAL A 74 1.80 -31.83 21.70
C VAL A 74 2.41 -30.44 21.85
N VAL A 75 1.89 -29.66 22.80
CA VAL A 75 2.40 -28.32 23.11
C VAL A 75 3.69 -28.45 23.90
N LEU A 76 4.71 -27.69 23.49
CA LEU A 76 6.00 -27.62 24.18
C LEU A 76 6.13 -26.31 24.96
N GLU A 77 5.65 -25.23 24.39
CA GLU A 77 5.75 -23.89 24.96
C GLU A 77 4.46 -23.13 24.66
N THR A 78 3.91 -22.47 25.67
CA THR A 78 2.89 -21.43 25.47
C THR A 78 3.59 -20.09 25.54
N PHE A 79 3.67 -19.39 24.41
CA PHE A 79 4.38 -18.11 24.33
C PHE A 79 3.44 -16.90 24.29
N LYS A 80 2.12 -17.13 24.20
CA LYS A 80 1.09 -16.12 24.40
C LYS A 80 -0.12 -16.71 25.14
N GLY A 81 -0.64 -15.96 26.11
CA GLY A 81 -1.85 -16.31 26.83
C GLY A 81 -1.71 -17.57 27.68
N ARG A 82 -2.77 -18.39 27.71
CA ARG A 82 -2.82 -19.62 28.50
C ARG A 82 -3.39 -20.77 27.68
N TYR A 83 -2.64 -21.86 27.61
CA TYR A 83 -3.14 -23.14 27.11
C TYR A 83 -3.72 -23.95 28.27
N ASP A 84 -4.93 -24.48 28.09
CA ASP A 84 -5.69 -25.21 29.12
C ASP A 84 -5.41 -26.72 29.12
N GLY A 85 -4.56 -27.21 28.22
CA GLY A 85 -4.28 -28.64 28.04
C GLY A 85 -5.29 -29.37 27.16
N SER A 86 -6.28 -28.67 26.58
CA SER A 86 -7.27 -29.28 25.69
C SER A 86 -6.63 -29.84 24.42
N ALA A 87 -7.14 -30.99 23.94
CA ALA A 87 -6.62 -31.59 22.73
C ALA A 87 -6.74 -30.64 21.54
N ILE A 88 -5.63 -30.40 20.83
CA ILE A 88 -5.61 -29.57 19.62
C ILE A 88 -6.22 -30.39 18.47
N PRO A 89 -7.40 -30.01 17.92
CA PRO A 89 -8.11 -30.78 16.91
C PRO A 89 -7.57 -30.50 15.49
N LEU A 90 -6.24 -30.38 15.36
CA LEU A 90 -5.56 -30.21 14.09
C LEU A 90 -4.83 -31.51 13.73
N PHE A 91 -4.94 -31.89 12.46
CA PHE A 91 -4.16 -32.98 11.89
C PHE A 91 -2.75 -32.49 11.58
N LEU A 92 -1.74 -33.25 12.01
CA LEU A 92 -0.35 -33.03 11.60
C LEU A 92 -0.09 -33.91 10.37
N ASP A 93 0.12 -33.30 9.21
CA ASP A 93 0.39 -34.03 7.98
C ASP A 93 1.77 -34.70 8.00
N SER A 94 1.94 -35.72 7.14
CA SER A 94 3.15 -36.54 7.09
C SER A 94 4.40 -35.77 6.67
N THR A 95 4.25 -34.71 5.87
CA THR A 95 5.37 -33.86 5.42
C THR A 95 5.88 -33.02 6.58
N THR A 96 4.99 -32.32 7.27
CA THR A 96 5.32 -31.54 8.48
C THR A 96 5.89 -32.45 9.57
N ALA A 97 5.27 -33.61 9.83
CA ALA A 97 5.76 -34.57 10.81
C ALA A 97 7.19 -35.05 10.48
N ARG A 98 7.47 -35.35 9.21
CA ARG A 98 8.81 -35.72 8.75
C ARG A 98 9.82 -34.59 8.98
N THR A 99 9.48 -33.35 8.64
CA THR A 99 10.35 -32.20 8.85
C THR A 99 10.68 -31.99 10.32
N LEU A 100 9.69 -32.11 11.21
CA LEU A 100 9.89 -32.02 12.65
C LEU A 100 10.84 -33.12 13.15
N ARG A 101 10.65 -34.38 12.73
CA ARG A 101 11.53 -35.49 13.13
C ARG A 101 12.98 -35.29 12.67
N LEU A 102 13.20 -34.75 11.47
CA LEU A 102 14.54 -34.49 10.93
C LEU A 102 15.21 -33.27 11.57
N ASN A 103 14.43 -32.31 12.07
CA ASN A 103 14.94 -31.05 12.62
C ASN A 103 14.42 -30.87 14.08
N PRO A 104 15.19 -31.31 15.09
CA PRO A 104 14.74 -31.29 16.49
C PRO A 104 14.42 -29.89 17.04
N THR A 105 15.01 -28.84 16.46
CA THR A 105 14.85 -27.44 16.89
C THR A 105 13.64 -26.74 16.26
N VAL A 106 13.09 -27.29 15.17
CA VAL A 106 11.95 -26.70 14.45
C VAL A 106 10.65 -27.03 15.18
N GLN A 107 9.73 -26.09 15.28
CA GLN A 107 8.43 -26.30 15.93
C GLN A 107 7.33 -25.80 15.00
N VAL A 108 6.07 -26.11 15.31
CA VAL A 108 4.91 -25.54 14.59
C VAL A 108 4.29 -24.46 15.46
N VAL A 109 4.04 -23.29 14.87
CA VAL A 109 3.30 -22.21 15.52
C VAL A 109 1.82 -22.48 15.38
N LEU A 110 1.12 -22.61 16.50
CA LEU A 110 -0.33 -22.78 16.54
C LEU A 110 -0.96 -21.64 17.33
N VAL A 111 -2.10 -21.14 16.85
CA VAL A 111 -2.85 -20.05 17.49
C VAL A 111 -4.31 -20.42 17.70
N GLN A 112 -4.91 -19.85 18.74
CA GLN A 112 -6.32 -19.96 19.07
C GLN A 112 -6.87 -18.58 19.41
N ASN A 113 -7.93 -18.16 18.71
CA ASN A 113 -8.48 -16.81 18.86
C ASN A 113 -9.20 -16.56 20.19
N ARG A 114 -9.69 -17.63 20.84
CA ARG A 114 -10.33 -17.58 22.15
C ARG A 114 -10.26 -18.94 22.82
N PRO A 115 -10.32 -19.04 24.15
CA PRO A 115 -10.43 -20.33 24.84
C PRO A 115 -11.59 -21.17 24.26
N GLY A 116 -11.30 -22.41 23.90
CA GLY A 116 -12.25 -23.32 23.22
C GLY A 116 -12.58 -22.95 21.76
N GLY A 117 -11.92 -21.96 21.18
CA GLY A 117 -12.04 -21.57 19.78
C GLY A 117 -11.31 -22.50 18.81
N ILE A 118 -11.40 -22.17 17.52
CA ILE A 118 -10.74 -22.94 16.45
C ILE A 118 -9.24 -22.68 16.48
N TRP A 119 -8.46 -23.77 16.50
CA TRP A 119 -7.01 -23.73 16.34
C TRP A 119 -6.63 -23.54 14.88
N LYS A 120 -5.54 -22.80 14.64
CA LYS A 120 -4.92 -22.65 13.31
C LYS A 120 -3.43 -22.93 13.39
N ALA A 121 -2.89 -23.59 12.38
CA ALA A 121 -1.46 -23.72 12.19
C ALA A 121 -0.94 -22.59 11.30
N LEU A 122 0.06 -21.85 11.78
CA LEU A 122 0.69 -20.75 11.04
C LEU A 122 1.93 -21.20 10.26
N GLY A 123 2.48 -22.37 10.57
CA GLY A 123 3.60 -22.98 9.86
C GLY A 123 4.73 -23.41 10.78
N LEU A 124 5.82 -23.85 10.15
CA LEU A 124 7.06 -24.23 10.83
C LEU A 124 7.82 -22.98 11.28
N ALA A 125 8.50 -23.08 12.42
CA ALA A 125 9.31 -22.02 13.00
C ALA A 125 10.65 -22.60 13.46
N ALA A 126 11.75 -22.14 12.85
CA ALA A 126 13.10 -22.38 13.36
C ALA A 126 13.45 -21.36 14.47
N GLY A 127 14.63 -21.49 15.07
CA GLY A 127 14.99 -20.78 16.32
C GLY A 127 14.77 -19.27 16.28
N GLU A 128 15.29 -18.58 15.26
CA GLU A 128 15.11 -17.12 15.11
C GLU A 128 13.66 -16.73 14.87
N TYR A 129 12.92 -17.48 14.02
CA TYR A 129 11.49 -17.25 13.83
C TYR A 129 10.71 -17.39 15.14
N GLN A 130 11.04 -18.39 15.97
CA GLN A 130 10.43 -18.55 17.29
C GLN A 130 10.72 -17.33 18.17
N GLY A 131 11.97 -16.83 18.19
CA GLY A 131 12.35 -15.62 18.91
C GLY A 131 11.55 -14.39 18.49
N VAL A 132 11.33 -14.21 17.19
CA VAL A 132 10.51 -13.12 16.64
C VAL A 132 9.04 -13.28 17.03
N MET A 133 8.48 -14.50 16.96
CA MET A 133 7.09 -14.74 17.37
C MET A 133 6.84 -14.47 18.86
N ARG A 134 7.83 -14.73 19.73
CA ARG A 134 7.74 -14.34 21.15
C ARG A 134 7.67 -12.83 21.31
N GLN A 135 8.53 -12.07 20.63
CA GLN A 135 8.49 -10.60 20.68
C GLN A 135 7.18 -10.03 20.12
N VAL A 136 6.65 -10.64 19.06
CA VAL A 136 5.36 -10.25 18.46
C VAL A 136 4.18 -10.60 19.38
N ALA A 137 4.29 -11.65 20.20
CA ALA A 137 3.23 -12.02 21.14
C ALA A 137 2.98 -10.95 22.22
N ASP A 138 4.01 -10.17 22.56
CA ASP A 138 3.91 -9.03 23.49
C ASP A 138 3.16 -7.83 22.88
N TRP A 139 2.91 -7.84 21.56
CA TRP A 139 2.19 -6.77 20.89
C TRP A 139 0.68 -7.02 20.99
N HIS A 140 -0.07 -5.95 21.30
CA HIS A 140 -1.53 -5.94 21.20
C HIS A 140 -1.98 -5.27 19.90
N ALA A 141 -3.25 -5.45 19.52
CA ALA A 141 -3.83 -4.78 18.36
C ALA A 141 -3.63 -3.25 18.48
N GLY A 142 -3.08 -2.63 17.43
CA GLY A 142 -2.76 -1.20 17.40
C GLY A 142 -1.57 -0.75 18.26
N SER A 143 -0.84 -1.66 18.93
CA SER A 143 0.33 -1.31 19.77
C SER A 143 1.54 -0.77 18.99
N LYS A 144 1.62 -1.07 17.70
CA LYS A 144 2.68 -0.65 16.80
C LYS A 144 2.09 0.06 15.59
N THR A 145 2.62 1.24 15.31
CA THR A 145 2.38 1.96 14.06
C THR A 145 2.97 1.17 12.88
N PRO A 146 2.50 1.39 11.65
CA PRO A 146 3.11 0.78 10.46
C PRO A 146 4.62 0.98 10.39
N ALA A 147 5.11 2.19 10.71
CA ALA A 147 6.53 2.51 10.72
C ALA A 147 7.34 1.69 11.73
N GLU A 148 6.85 1.56 12.97
CA GLU A 148 7.53 0.75 13.99
C GLU A 148 7.59 -0.73 13.58
N ARG A 149 6.53 -1.26 12.97
CA ARG A 149 6.52 -2.63 12.44
C ARG A 149 7.56 -2.79 11.34
N THR A 150 7.61 -1.84 10.39
CA THR A 150 8.57 -1.88 9.29
C THR A 150 10.01 -1.85 9.81
N ILE A 151 10.32 -0.98 10.76
CA ILE A 151 11.65 -0.90 11.39
C ILE A 151 12.00 -2.23 12.10
N PHE A 152 11.05 -2.82 12.81
CA PHE A 152 11.25 -4.10 13.49
C PHE A 152 11.53 -5.24 12.51
N PHE A 153 10.80 -5.32 11.39
CA PHE A 153 10.91 -6.42 10.43
C PHE A 153 12.02 -6.23 9.38
N ALA A 154 12.45 -4.99 9.11
CA ALA A 154 13.46 -4.70 8.08
C ALA A 154 14.76 -5.50 8.20
N PRO A 155 15.35 -5.74 9.40
CA PRO A 155 16.56 -6.55 9.54
C PRO A 155 16.42 -8.00 9.04
N TYR A 156 15.18 -8.52 9.02
CA TYR A 156 14.89 -9.91 8.69
C TYR A 156 14.58 -10.14 7.21
N LEU A 157 14.53 -9.10 6.37
CA LEU A 157 14.20 -9.19 4.93
C LEU A 157 15.05 -10.21 4.14
N ARG A 158 16.22 -10.56 4.69
CA ARG A 158 17.23 -11.43 4.07
C ARG A 158 17.66 -12.59 4.97
N HIS A 159 16.85 -12.88 5.98
CA HIS A 159 17.18 -13.91 6.94
C HIS A 159 17.30 -15.26 6.23
N GLU A 160 18.23 -16.12 6.66
CA GLU A 160 18.45 -17.45 6.07
C GLU A 160 17.23 -18.37 6.26
N ASP A 161 16.50 -18.17 7.36
CA ASP A 161 15.16 -18.73 7.55
C ASP A 161 14.19 -18.07 6.57
N ARG A 162 13.82 -18.84 5.55
CA ARG A 162 12.89 -18.42 4.49
C ARG A 162 11.55 -17.94 5.04
N SER A 163 11.00 -18.59 6.06
CA SER A 163 9.72 -18.20 6.64
C SER A 163 9.83 -16.84 7.35
N LEU A 164 10.98 -16.58 7.98
CA LEU A 164 11.24 -15.29 8.62
C LEU A 164 11.43 -14.18 7.58
N ALA A 165 12.17 -14.45 6.51
CA ALA A 165 12.34 -13.51 5.41
C ALA A 165 11.02 -13.18 4.70
N GLU A 166 10.15 -14.17 4.50
CA GLU A 166 8.82 -14.00 3.93
C GLU A 166 7.90 -13.16 4.82
N LEU A 167 7.88 -13.46 6.13
CA LEU A 167 7.13 -12.63 7.07
C LEU A 167 7.64 -11.18 7.05
N ALA A 168 8.96 -10.98 7.09
CA ALA A 168 9.57 -9.67 7.04
C ALA A 168 9.21 -8.91 5.76
N PHE A 169 9.21 -9.60 4.62
CA PHE A 169 8.81 -9.05 3.34
C PHE A 169 7.36 -8.55 3.34
N LEU A 170 6.44 -9.36 3.86
CA LEU A 170 5.03 -8.99 3.98
C LEU A 170 4.81 -7.81 4.96
N GLU A 171 5.57 -7.76 6.05
CA GLU A 171 5.49 -6.72 7.08
C GLU A 171 6.11 -5.39 6.66
N VAL A 172 7.17 -5.44 5.85
CA VAL A 172 7.75 -4.24 5.26
C VAL A 172 6.92 -3.79 4.06
N GLY A 173 6.52 -4.71 3.18
CA GLY A 173 5.78 -4.39 1.95
C GLY A 173 4.37 -3.82 2.17
N ARG A 174 3.77 -4.02 3.35
CA ARG A 174 2.50 -3.39 3.76
C ARG A 174 2.65 -1.94 4.22
N ALA A 175 3.88 -1.45 4.42
CA ALA A 175 4.08 -0.08 4.88
C ALA A 175 3.63 0.92 3.81
N PRO A 176 3.08 2.08 4.19
CA PRO A 176 2.87 3.17 3.26
C PRO A 176 4.18 3.56 2.57
N TYR A 177 4.09 3.97 1.31
CA TYR A 177 5.27 4.32 0.52
C TYR A 177 6.15 5.39 1.20
N ALA A 178 5.54 6.43 1.78
CA ALA A 178 6.23 7.47 2.55
C ALA A 178 7.08 6.88 3.68
N THR A 179 6.55 5.89 4.40
CA THR A 179 7.27 5.18 5.47
C THR A 179 8.47 4.42 4.93
N LEU A 180 8.34 3.75 3.78
CA LEU A 180 9.45 3.06 3.14
C LEU A 180 10.56 4.03 2.73
N ARG A 181 10.20 5.17 2.13
CA ARG A 181 11.13 6.24 1.73
C ARG A 181 11.97 6.75 2.91
N ASP A 182 11.34 6.95 4.06
CA ASP A 182 12.03 7.46 5.26
C ASP A 182 12.95 6.43 5.92
N LEU A 183 12.69 5.13 5.73
CA LEU A 183 13.42 4.06 6.40
C LEU A 183 14.89 3.97 5.97
N LYS A 184 15.29 4.59 4.85
CA LYS A 184 16.66 4.58 4.28
C LYS A 184 17.37 3.25 4.52
N THR A 185 16.67 2.15 4.26
CA THR A 185 17.11 0.84 4.71
C THR A 185 18.36 0.46 3.97
N ASN A 186 19.41 0.16 4.73
CA ASN A 186 20.74 -0.18 4.24
C ASN A 186 20.76 -1.64 3.72
N VAL A 187 19.90 -1.95 2.74
CA VAL A 187 19.91 -3.24 2.07
C VAL A 187 21.07 -3.25 1.10
N GLY A 188 22.09 -4.08 1.36
CA GLY A 188 23.31 -4.13 0.56
C GLY A 188 23.04 -4.38 -0.94
N ARG A 189 23.61 -3.51 -1.78
CA ARG A 189 23.44 -3.40 -3.25
C ARG A 189 23.50 -4.71 -4.02
N ASP A 190 24.54 -5.53 -3.80
CA ASP A 190 24.75 -6.80 -4.53
C ASP A 190 23.55 -7.73 -4.43
N ASN A 191 22.77 -7.55 -3.38
CA ASN A 191 21.63 -8.38 -3.15
C ASN A 191 20.35 -7.88 -3.79
N ILE A 192 20.18 -6.56 -3.90
CA ILE A 192 19.07 -5.98 -4.66
C ILE A 192 19.18 -6.47 -6.10
N TYR A 193 20.38 -6.44 -6.68
CA TYR A 193 20.60 -6.97 -8.02
C TYR A 193 20.39 -8.47 -8.14
N ARG A 194 20.83 -9.25 -7.16
CA ARG A 194 20.59 -10.69 -7.17
C ARG A 194 19.10 -11.00 -7.17
N THR A 195 18.35 -10.37 -6.26
CA THR A 195 16.91 -10.61 -6.14
C THR A 195 16.16 -10.12 -7.37
N VAL A 196 16.40 -8.90 -7.84
CA VAL A 196 15.67 -8.32 -8.98
C VAL A 196 15.96 -9.03 -10.32
N ASN A 197 17.05 -9.79 -10.40
CA ASN A 197 17.35 -10.63 -11.56
C ASN A 197 16.96 -12.10 -11.35
N ASP A 198 16.38 -12.47 -10.20
CA ASP A 198 15.90 -13.82 -9.92
C ASP A 198 14.47 -14.03 -10.43
N ILE A 199 14.33 -14.84 -11.48
CA ILE A 199 13.05 -15.09 -12.14
C ILE A 199 12.06 -15.83 -11.21
N PHE A 200 12.55 -16.51 -10.17
CA PHE A 200 11.70 -17.28 -9.26
C PHE A 200 11.08 -16.46 -8.12
N HIS A 201 11.45 -15.19 -7.98
CA HIS A 201 10.99 -14.30 -6.91
C HIS A 201 10.44 -12.98 -7.46
N VAL A 202 9.78 -13.02 -8.62
CA VAL A 202 9.26 -11.84 -9.31
C VAL A 202 8.29 -11.04 -8.44
N GLU A 203 7.51 -11.72 -7.60
CA GLU A 203 6.59 -11.10 -6.64
C GLU A 203 7.29 -10.28 -5.55
N TRP A 204 8.60 -10.49 -5.36
CA TRP A 204 9.42 -9.78 -4.38
C TRP A 204 10.06 -8.52 -4.97
N HIS A 205 10.18 -8.46 -6.29
CA HIS A 205 10.96 -7.45 -6.99
C HIS A 205 10.47 -6.04 -6.70
N GLY A 206 9.14 -5.81 -6.63
CA GLY A 206 8.57 -4.49 -6.39
C GLY A 206 9.20 -3.78 -5.20
N LEU A 207 9.19 -4.42 -4.02
CA LEU A 207 9.80 -3.84 -2.81
C LEU A 207 11.31 -3.60 -2.98
N TYR A 208 12.05 -4.56 -3.55
CA TYR A 208 13.50 -4.42 -3.76
C TYR A 208 13.86 -3.32 -4.75
N ILE A 209 13.05 -3.12 -5.80
CA ILE A 209 13.23 -2.03 -6.76
C ILE A 209 12.96 -0.68 -6.10
N LEU A 210 11.95 -0.57 -5.23
CA LEU A 210 11.69 0.67 -4.52
C LEU A 210 12.82 1.01 -3.54
N MET A 211 13.39 0.01 -2.86
CA MET A 211 14.60 0.20 -2.04
C MET A 211 15.81 0.62 -2.91
N LEU A 212 15.92 0.09 -4.13
CA LEU A 212 16.94 0.56 -5.09
C LEU A 212 16.79 2.06 -5.39
N GLY A 213 15.54 2.54 -5.50
CA GLY A 213 15.19 3.95 -5.72
C GLY A 213 15.81 4.94 -4.72
N MET A 214 16.22 4.48 -3.54
CA MET A 214 16.85 5.31 -2.52
C MET A 214 18.36 5.52 -2.74
N SER A 215 18.94 4.87 -3.75
CA SER A 215 20.35 5.01 -4.11
C SER A 215 20.60 6.24 -4.97
N ASP A 216 21.66 6.99 -4.68
CA ASP A 216 22.13 8.14 -5.47
C ASP A 216 23.23 7.76 -6.49
N ARG A 217 23.56 6.47 -6.59
CA ARG A 217 24.70 6.00 -7.38
C ARG A 217 24.38 6.03 -8.89
N PRO A 218 25.26 6.60 -9.73
CA PRO A 218 25.04 6.67 -11.18
C PRO A 218 24.77 5.31 -11.86
N ASP A 219 25.46 4.25 -11.41
CA ASP A 219 25.28 2.90 -11.93
C ASP A 219 23.87 2.34 -11.66
N ASP A 220 23.29 2.67 -10.51
CA ASP A 220 21.98 2.17 -10.09
C ASP A 220 20.89 2.87 -10.91
N ILE A 221 21.06 4.17 -11.14
CA ILE A 221 20.25 4.97 -12.07
C ILE A 221 20.34 4.40 -13.49
N ALA A 222 21.55 4.09 -13.96
CA ALA A 222 21.76 3.50 -15.29
C ALA A 222 21.08 2.13 -15.43
N PHE A 223 21.13 1.30 -14.39
CA PHE A 223 20.44 0.02 -14.35
C PHE A 223 18.91 0.18 -14.46
N VAL A 224 18.32 1.07 -13.65
CA VAL A 224 16.87 1.34 -13.68
C VAL A 224 16.43 1.86 -15.05
N ARG A 225 17.17 2.82 -15.62
CA ARG A 225 16.94 3.31 -16.99
C ARG A 225 16.99 2.20 -18.02
N GLY A 226 17.97 1.29 -17.91
CA GLY A 226 18.10 0.14 -18.80
C GLY A 226 16.91 -0.81 -18.72
N LYS A 227 16.37 -1.05 -17.52
CA LYS A 227 15.17 -1.88 -17.32
C LYS A 227 13.93 -1.23 -17.90
N LEU A 228 13.72 0.08 -17.70
CA LEU A 228 12.62 0.85 -18.29
C LEU A 228 12.67 0.82 -19.81
N LYS A 229 13.83 1.12 -20.42
CA LYS A 229 14.00 1.07 -21.87
C LYS A 229 13.76 -0.32 -22.45
N THR A 230 14.19 -1.37 -21.74
CA THR A 230 13.90 -2.75 -22.13
C THR A 230 12.39 -3.04 -22.09
N ALA A 231 11.71 -2.59 -21.02
CA ALA A 231 10.27 -2.74 -20.90
C ALA A 231 9.53 -2.01 -22.03
N ALA A 232 9.88 -0.76 -22.33
CA ALA A 232 9.32 0.00 -23.44
C ALA A 232 9.58 -0.66 -24.80
N LYS A 233 10.76 -1.25 -25.02
CA LYS A 233 11.07 -1.95 -26.28
C LYS A 233 10.21 -3.20 -26.50
N TYR A 234 9.89 -3.93 -25.44
CA TYR A 234 9.25 -5.25 -25.51
C TYR A 234 7.80 -5.28 -25.00
N GLY A 235 7.24 -4.14 -24.60
CA GLY A 235 5.87 -4.08 -24.10
C GLY A 235 5.67 -4.70 -22.72
N LEU A 236 6.69 -4.66 -21.84
CA LEU A 236 6.66 -5.37 -20.56
C LEU A 236 6.05 -4.52 -19.46
N THR A 237 5.12 -5.07 -18.70
CA THR A 237 4.47 -4.40 -17.55
C THR A 237 4.99 -4.87 -16.19
N THR A 238 5.71 -6.01 -16.14
CA THR A 238 6.19 -6.62 -14.90
C THR A 238 7.10 -5.68 -14.12
N ASN A 239 6.67 -5.28 -12.91
CA ASN A 239 7.35 -4.32 -12.02
C ASN A 239 7.60 -2.94 -12.65
N LEU A 240 6.90 -2.59 -13.73
CA LEU A 240 7.15 -1.35 -14.46
C LEU A 240 6.87 -0.12 -13.59
N ALA A 241 5.77 -0.12 -12.82
CA ALA A 241 5.49 0.97 -11.89
C ALA A 241 6.58 1.11 -10.81
N ALA A 242 7.15 -0.01 -10.31
CA ALA A 242 8.21 0.04 -9.32
C ALA A 242 9.50 0.66 -9.89
N TYR A 243 9.90 0.28 -11.11
CA TYR A 243 11.07 0.87 -11.78
C TYR A 243 10.87 2.35 -12.11
N ALA A 244 9.68 2.73 -12.58
CA ALA A 244 9.34 4.12 -12.85
C ALA A 244 9.38 4.95 -11.56
N THR A 245 8.85 4.41 -10.46
CA THR A 245 8.91 5.06 -9.14
C THR A 245 10.36 5.21 -8.67
N ALA A 246 11.20 4.18 -8.83
CA ALA A 246 12.61 4.26 -8.48
C ALA A 246 13.36 5.32 -9.30
N LEU A 247 13.08 5.45 -10.60
CA LEU A 247 13.68 6.50 -11.41
C LEU A 247 13.31 7.91 -10.91
N ILE A 248 12.03 8.12 -10.57
CA ILE A 248 11.55 9.40 -10.06
C ILE A 248 12.21 9.73 -8.71
N GLU A 249 12.36 8.75 -7.80
CA GLU A 249 13.09 8.97 -6.54
C GLU A 249 14.54 9.40 -6.78
N MET A 250 15.22 8.72 -7.70
CA MET A 250 16.64 8.97 -7.98
C MET A 250 16.91 10.29 -8.70
N THR A 251 15.95 10.79 -9.49
CA THR A 251 16.19 11.88 -10.45
C THR A 251 15.16 13.02 -10.39
N GLY A 252 14.16 12.92 -9.52
CA GLY A 252 13.13 13.93 -9.32
C GLY A 252 12.34 14.24 -10.59
N ALA A 253 12.20 15.54 -10.89
CA ALA A 253 11.44 16.04 -12.03
C ALA A 253 11.97 15.55 -13.38
N ASP A 254 13.29 15.33 -13.51
CA ASP A 254 13.89 14.82 -14.74
C ASP A 254 13.41 13.40 -15.04
N GLY A 255 13.23 12.57 -14.00
CA GLY A 255 12.67 11.24 -14.12
C GLY A 255 11.22 11.25 -14.62
N VAL A 256 10.41 12.20 -14.12
CA VAL A 256 9.03 12.40 -14.59
C VAL A 256 9.01 12.77 -16.08
N THR A 257 9.85 13.71 -16.50
CA THR A 257 9.97 14.12 -17.90
C THR A 257 10.41 12.96 -18.78
N GLN A 258 11.44 12.22 -18.36
CA GLN A 258 11.96 11.06 -19.09
C GLN A 258 10.89 9.98 -19.30
N LEU A 259 10.09 9.69 -18.28
CA LEU A 259 9.00 8.72 -18.39
C LEU A 259 7.91 9.17 -19.37
N ALA A 260 7.55 10.46 -19.33
CA ALA A 260 6.55 11.00 -20.25
C ALA A 260 7.03 10.94 -21.71
N GLU A 261 8.30 11.27 -21.98
CA GLU A 261 8.89 11.20 -23.32
C GLU A 261 8.95 9.78 -23.86
N GLU A 262 9.31 8.80 -23.02
CA GLU A 262 9.45 7.40 -23.44
C GLU A 262 8.09 6.71 -23.62
N TYR A 263 7.10 6.99 -22.75
CA TYR A 263 5.85 6.22 -22.70
C TYR A 263 4.61 6.94 -23.25
N PHE A 264 4.49 8.26 -23.16
CA PHE A 264 3.24 8.98 -23.47
C PHE A 264 3.15 9.53 -24.90
N VAL A 265 4.24 9.49 -25.66
CA VAL A 265 4.32 10.14 -26.98
C VAL A 265 3.80 9.23 -28.11
N GLU A 266 3.86 7.90 -27.94
CA GLU A 266 3.49 6.93 -28.97
C GLU A 266 2.00 6.53 -28.87
N PRO A 267 1.12 6.88 -29.83
CA PRO A 267 -0.32 6.60 -29.74
C PRO A 267 -0.69 5.11 -29.66
N GLY A 268 0.20 4.23 -30.14
CA GLY A 268 0.00 2.77 -30.15
C GLY A 268 0.46 2.04 -28.88
N ARG A 269 0.99 2.76 -27.88
CA ARG A 269 1.46 2.19 -26.61
C ARG A 269 0.31 1.46 -25.90
N SER A 270 0.60 0.34 -25.25
CA SER A 270 -0.45 -0.44 -24.60
C SER A 270 -0.96 0.27 -23.32
N ASN A 271 -2.28 0.21 -23.08
CA ASN A 271 -2.88 0.75 -21.85
C ASN A 271 -2.27 0.14 -20.58
N GLY A 272 -1.87 -1.14 -20.63
CA GLY A 272 -1.21 -1.81 -19.52
C GLY A 272 0.10 -1.13 -19.11
N GLU A 273 0.94 -0.75 -20.07
CA GLU A 273 2.19 -0.04 -19.79
C GLU A 273 1.94 1.38 -19.27
N LEU A 274 1.04 2.11 -19.94
CA LEU A 274 0.69 3.48 -19.56
C LEU A 274 0.13 3.55 -18.14
N LEU A 275 -0.73 2.60 -17.77
CA LEU A 275 -1.27 2.48 -16.41
C LEU A 275 -0.18 2.23 -15.37
N GLU A 276 0.86 1.46 -15.69
CA GLU A 276 1.97 1.25 -14.76
C GLU A 276 2.78 2.54 -14.51
N ILE A 277 3.03 3.38 -15.53
CA ILE A 277 3.70 4.68 -15.25
C ILE A 277 2.74 5.66 -14.56
N VAL A 278 1.45 5.66 -14.90
CA VAL A 278 0.44 6.48 -14.17
C VAL A 278 0.40 6.09 -12.70
N LYS A 279 0.44 4.79 -12.36
CA LYS A 279 0.55 4.33 -10.96
C LYS A 279 1.79 4.88 -10.26
N ALA A 280 2.95 4.86 -10.92
CA ALA A 280 4.18 5.42 -10.37
C ALA A 280 4.06 6.93 -10.10
N LEU A 281 3.52 7.68 -11.06
CA LEU A 281 3.29 9.12 -10.93
C LEU A 281 2.27 9.45 -9.81
N SER A 282 1.18 8.69 -9.73
CA SER A 282 0.16 8.83 -8.68
C SER A 282 0.73 8.63 -7.27
N VAL A 283 1.55 7.58 -7.08
CA VAL A 283 2.22 7.31 -5.80
C VAL A 283 3.15 8.45 -5.41
N GLN A 284 3.95 8.95 -6.37
CA GLN A 284 4.87 10.06 -6.15
C GLN A 284 4.14 11.36 -5.81
N GLY A 285 3.07 11.69 -6.55
CA GLY A 285 2.27 12.89 -6.30
C GLY A 285 1.47 12.83 -5.00
N THR A 286 1.03 11.65 -4.57
CA THR A 286 0.21 11.50 -3.36
C THR A 286 1.03 11.40 -2.08
N GLY A 287 2.12 10.61 -2.09
CA GLY A 287 2.87 10.29 -0.87
C GLY A 287 4.39 10.27 -0.98
N GLY A 288 4.97 10.50 -2.17
CA GLY A 288 6.44 10.51 -2.36
C GLY A 288 7.06 11.91 -2.23
N ALA A 289 6.60 12.86 -3.05
CA ALA A 289 7.20 14.18 -3.20
C ALA A 289 6.16 15.20 -3.73
N ALA A 290 5.49 15.92 -2.83
CA ALA A 290 4.46 16.90 -3.21
C ALA A 290 5.00 18.01 -4.14
N GLU A 291 6.30 18.30 -4.05
CA GLU A 291 7.04 19.21 -4.92
C GLU A 291 7.06 18.76 -6.38
N LEU A 292 6.95 17.44 -6.66
CA LEU A 292 6.92 16.90 -8.02
C LEU A 292 5.54 16.99 -8.67
N ARG A 293 4.48 17.34 -7.91
CA ARG A 293 3.10 17.42 -8.45
C ARG A 293 3.01 18.33 -9.67
N GLY A 294 3.75 19.44 -9.69
CA GLY A 294 3.77 20.34 -10.86
C GLY A 294 4.25 19.62 -12.13
N SER A 295 5.36 18.89 -12.04
CA SER A 295 5.92 18.11 -13.14
C SER A 295 5.01 16.96 -13.55
N ILE A 296 4.41 16.26 -12.58
CA ILE A 296 3.48 15.15 -12.83
C ILE A 296 2.21 15.65 -13.54
N VAL A 297 1.64 16.77 -13.09
CA VAL A 297 0.47 17.40 -13.73
C VAL A 297 0.81 17.82 -15.16
N ASN A 298 2.02 18.32 -15.43
CA ASN A 298 2.45 18.59 -16.81
C ASN A 298 2.50 17.31 -17.65
N ALA A 299 3.08 16.22 -17.13
CA ALA A 299 3.13 14.93 -17.81
C ALA A 299 1.73 14.38 -18.13
N TYR A 300 0.78 14.52 -17.21
CA TYR A 300 -0.63 14.17 -17.45
C TYR A 300 -1.26 14.97 -18.59
N GLY A 301 -0.85 16.21 -18.81
CA GLY A 301 -1.29 16.97 -19.98
C GLY A 301 -0.88 16.32 -21.31
N GLY A 302 0.35 15.82 -21.39
CA GLY A 302 0.84 15.07 -22.55
C GLY A 302 0.09 13.75 -22.74
N LEU A 303 -0.11 13.00 -21.65
CA LEU A 303 -0.88 11.76 -21.66
C LEU A 303 -2.30 11.99 -22.20
N LEU A 304 -3.04 12.97 -21.70
CA LEU A 304 -4.43 13.24 -22.13
C LEU A 304 -4.54 13.76 -23.57
N ALA A 305 -3.45 14.24 -24.16
CA ALA A 305 -3.41 14.66 -25.55
C ALA A 305 -3.33 13.44 -26.50
N VAL A 306 -2.61 12.39 -26.11
CA VAL A 306 -2.33 11.22 -26.95
C VAL A 306 -3.20 10.01 -26.59
N HIS A 307 -3.48 9.84 -25.30
CA HIS A 307 -4.14 8.67 -24.68
C HIS A 307 -5.36 9.09 -23.82
N PRO A 308 -6.41 9.69 -24.43
CA PRO A 308 -7.58 10.15 -23.70
C PRO A 308 -8.34 9.03 -22.95
N GLU A 309 -8.17 7.77 -23.35
CA GLU A 309 -8.74 6.59 -22.69
C GLU A 309 -8.30 6.42 -21.22
N LEU A 310 -7.16 7.00 -20.82
CA LEU A 310 -6.69 6.94 -19.43
C LEU A 310 -7.18 8.11 -18.55
N ALA A 311 -8.06 8.96 -19.08
CA ALA A 311 -8.52 10.16 -18.38
C ALA A 311 -9.15 9.88 -17.00
N GLY A 312 -9.83 8.74 -16.83
CA GLY A 312 -10.41 8.35 -15.55
C GLY A 312 -9.38 8.17 -14.43
N TYR A 313 -8.22 7.58 -14.74
CA TYR A 313 -7.16 7.36 -13.76
C TYR A 313 -6.53 8.68 -13.31
N VAL A 314 -6.26 9.56 -14.27
CA VAL A 314 -5.73 10.91 -14.00
C VAL A 314 -6.73 11.76 -13.22
N ALA A 315 -8.04 11.65 -13.49
CA ALA A 315 -9.07 12.42 -12.80
C ALA A 315 -9.10 12.16 -11.28
N ASN A 316 -8.85 10.92 -10.85
CA ASN A 316 -8.78 10.58 -9.42
C ASN A 316 -7.64 11.32 -8.71
N ASP A 317 -6.46 11.35 -9.32
CA ASP A 317 -5.31 12.07 -8.79
C ASP A 317 -5.57 13.58 -8.73
N LEU A 318 -6.10 14.15 -9.82
CA LEU A 318 -6.41 15.58 -9.90
C LEU A 318 -7.47 15.99 -8.87
N LEU A 319 -8.48 15.14 -8.65
CA LEU A 319 -9.48 15.34 -7.61
C LEU A 319 -8.83 15.33 -6.21
N ALA A 320 -8.03 14.30 -5.93
CA ALA A 320 -7.35 14.14 -4.64
C ALA A 320 -6.40 15.32 -4.35
N TRP A 321 -5.69 15.81 -5.37
CA TRP A 321 -4.77 16.93 -5.25
C TRP A 321 -5.44 18.30 -5.43
N LYS A 322 -6.75 18.33 -5.67
CA LYS A 322 -7.54 19.54 -5.90
C LYS A 322 -6.96 20.43 -7.01
N VAL A 323 -6.64 19.82 -8.15
CA VAL A 323 -6.10 20.49 -9.35
C VAL A 323 -7.19 20.59 -10.43
N ALA A 324 -7.61 21.81 -10.79
CA ALA A 324 -8.66 22.06 -11.79
C ALA A 324 -8.16 22.25 -13.24
N ARG A 325 -6.84 22.10 -13.48
CA ARG A 325 -6.17 22.51 -14.73
C ARG A 325 -6.79 21.92 -16.00
N PHE A 326 -7.29 20.70 -15.94
CA PHE A 326 -7.74 19.95 -17.11
C PHE A 326 -9.26 19.85 -17.24
N VAL A 327 -10.05 20.63 -16.48
CA VAL A 327 -11.52 20.58 -16.53
C VAL A 327 -12.08 20.67 -17.97
N PRO A 328 -11.67 21.63 -18.83
CA PRO A 328 -12.20 21.69 -20.19
C PRO A 328 -11.89 20.44 -21.01
N ARG A 329 -10.64 19.97 -20.95
CA ARG A 329 -10.17 18.79 -21.69
C ARG A 329 -10.86 17.51 -21.23
N LEU A 330 -11.02 17.31 -19.94
CA LEU A 330 -11.68 16.11 -19.38
C LEU A 330 -13.18 16.10 -19.70
N ARG A 331 -13.82 17.27 -19.77
CA ARG A 331 -15.21 17.40 -20.24
C ARG A 331 -15.36 17.04 -21.71
N GLU A 332 -14.42 17.47 -22.56
CA GLU A 332 -14.39 17.07 -23.98
C GLU A 332 -14.26 15.55 -24.12
N ILE A 333 -13.33 14.94 -23.37
CA ILE A 333 -13.11 13.48 -23.39
C ILE A 333 -14.37 12.73 -22.93
N LEU A 334 -14.99 13.17 -21.83
CA LEU A 334 -16.22 12.54 -21.32
C LEU A 334 -17.37 12.63 -22.33
N ASN A 335 -17.54 13.78 -22.98
CA ASN A 335 -18.59 14.00 -23.97
C ASN A 335 -18.36 13.21 -25.27
N ALA A 336 -17.10 13.00 -25.66
CA ALA A 336 -16.76 12.20 -26.82
C ALA A 336 -17.08 10.70 -26.61
N GLY A 337 -17.01 10.22 -25.35
CA GLY A 337 -17.47 8.90 -24.92
C GLY A 337 -16.73 7.68 -25.50
N GLY A 338 -15.78 7.88 -26.42
CA GLY A 338 -15.03 6.80 -27.06
C GLY A 338 -13.88 6.30 -26.20
N GLY A 339 -13.82 4.98 -25.95
CA GLY A 339 -12.65 4.31 -25.37
C GLY A 339 -12.53 4.33 -23.85
N LEU A 340 -13.50 4.92 -23.13
CA LEU A 340 -13.53 4.91 -21.67
C LEU A 340 -14.28 3.68 -21.12
N ASP A 341 -13.76 3.08 -20.07
CA ASP A 341 -14.51 2.10 -19.28
C ASP A 341 -15.49 2.78 -18.29
N GLU A 342 -16.41 2.00 -17.72
CA GLU A 342 -17.44 2.50 -16.81
C GLU A 342 -16.86 3.20 -15.57
N ALA A 343 -15.76 2.65 -15.02
CA ALA A 343 -15.07 3.22 -13.88
C ALA A 343 -14.45 4.59 -14.21
N SER A 344 -13.89 4.73 -15.41
CA SER A 344 -13.30 5.96 -15.92
C SER A 344 -14.36 7.02 -16.19
N HIS A 345 -15.51 6.62 -16.74
CA HIS A 345 -16.67 7.49 -16.88
C HIS A 345 -17.13 8.03 -15.52
N PHE A 346 -17.26 7.16 -14.52
CA PHE A 346 -17.65 7.56 -13.17
C PHE A 346 -16.62 8.51 -12.53
N ALA A 347 -15.33 8.18 -12.58
CA ALA A 347 -14.26 9.01 -12.01
C ALA A 347 -14.25 10.43 -12.62
N LEU A 348 -14.42 10.54 -13.95
CA LEU A 348 -14.51 11.83 -14.63
C LEU A 348 -15.74 12.63 -14.20
N ALA A 349 -16.90 11.98 -14.10
CA ALA A 349 -18.13 12.64 -13.66
C ALA A 349 -18.00 13.21 -12.24
N VAL A 350 -17.41 12.44 -11.30
CA VAL A 350 -17.17 12.87 -9.92
C VAL A 350 -16.20 14.06 -9.88
N TYR A 351 -15.09 13.99 -10.63
CA TYR A 351 -14.12 15.09 -10.70
C TYR A 351 -14.76 16.38 -11.25
N LEU A 352 -15.52 16.28 -12.34
CA LEU A 352 -16.15 17.45 -12.97
C LEU A 352 -17.26 18.06 -12.08
N SER A 353 -18.06 17.22 -11.41
CA SER A 353 -19.07 17.70 -10.45
C SER A 353 -18.43 18.50 -9.31
N SER A 354 -17.33 17.97 -8.75
CA SER A 354 -16.57 18.67 -7.70
C SER A 354 -16.02 20.02 -8.17
N ALA A 355 -15.53 20.08 -9.42
CA ALA A 355 -15.02 21.32 -10.01
C ALA A 355 -16.11 22.37 -10.28
N ASP A 356 -17.30 21.93 -10.69
CA ASP A 356 -18.44 22.82 -10.98
C ASP A 356 -19.09 23.37 -9.69
N GLU A 357 -19.03 22.64 -8.58
CA GLU A 357 -19.54 23.08 -7.26
C GLU A 357 -18.67 24.14 -6.56
N GLY A 358 -17.58 24.60 -7.18
CA GLY A 358 -16.68 25.58 -6.58
C GLY A 358 -15.90 25.03 -5.37
N GLY A 359 -15.76 23.70 -5.29
CA GLY A 359 -14.92 23.04 -4.30
C GLY A 359 -13.50 23.63 -4.32
N SER A 360 -12.81 23.66 -3.18
CA SER A 360 -11.52 24.32 -2.93
C SER A 360 -10.34 23.88 -3.85
N PHE A 361 -10.41 24.06 -5.16
CA PHE A 361 -9.31 23.86 -6.10
C PHE A 361 -8.34 25.03 -5.96
N GLN A 362 -7.09 24.77 -5.58
CA GLN A 362 -6.08 25.83 -5.56
C GLN A 362 -5.74 26.23 -7.00
N GLY A 363 -6.07 27.48 -7.34
CA GLY A 363 -5.71 28.10 -8.60
C GLY A 363 -4.22 28.43 -8.65
N GLY A 364 -3.56 27.99 -9.72
CA GLY A 364 -2.33 28.58 -10.23
C GLY A 364 -1.03 28.13 -9.55
N LEU A 365 -0.46 27.01 -10.00
CA LEU A 365 1.00 26.89 -10.02
C LEU A 365 1.52 27.84 -11.10
N THR A 366 1.89 29.05 -10.69
CA THR A 366 2.53 30.05 -11.55
C THR A 366 3.88 29.53 -12.03
N SER A 367 4.08 29.60 -13.34
CA SER A 367 5.37 29.48 -14.01
C SER A 367 6.41 30.39 -13.36
N SER A 368 7.45 29.81 -12.74
CA SER A 368 8.69 30.53 -12.45
C SER A 368 9.64 30.38 -13.64
N GLY A 369 9.36 31.14 -14.70
CA GLY A 369 10.31 31.45 -15.76
C GLY A 369 10.65 32.94 -15.72
N GLY A 370 11.86 33.27 -15.29
CA GLY A 370 12.32 34.66 -15.19
C GLY A 370 13.81 34.74 -14.89
N LEU A 371 14.61 34.63 -15.95
CA LEU A 371 16.03 34.97 -16.02
C LEU A 371 16.40 36.21 -15.18
N ARG A 372 17.47 36.08 -14.39
CA ARG A 372 18.64 36.96 -14.39
C ARG A 372 19.89 36.19 -14.02
#